data_AF-A0A398BRD4-F1
#
_entry.id   AF-A0A398BRD4-F1
#
_cell.length_a   1.000
_cell.length_b   1.000
_cell.length_c   1.000
_cell.angle_alpha   90.00
_cell.angle_beta   90.00
_cell.angle_gamma   90.00
#
_symmetry.space_group_name_H-M   'P 1'
#
loop_
_entity.id
_entity.type
_entity.pdbx_description
1 polymer ?
#
loop_
_entity_poly.entity_id
_entity_poly.type
_entity_poly.pdbx_seq_one_letter_code
_entity_poly.pdbx_strand_id
1 'polypeptide(L)' 'DCGSKAGFLQATVAFGMARPDLRDEFTAYLHDTIAQQKAAQ' A
#
# COMPACT_ATOMS: atom_id res chain seq x y z
N ASP A 1 0.85 -14.38 2.62
CA ASP A 1 -0.15 -15.41 2.33
C ASP A 1 -1.03 -14.87 1.21
N CYS A 2 -1.10 -15.53 0.06
CA CYS A 2 -1.97 -15.12 -1.05
C CYS A 2 -3.26 -15.95 -1.13
N GLY A 3 -3.53 -16.81 -0.15
CA GLY A 3 -4.70 -17.71 -0.10
C GLY A 3 -5.99 -17.03 0.32
N SER A 4 -5.93 -15.80 0.85
CA SER A 4 -7.09 -14.99 1.21
C SER A 4 -7.12 -13.69 0.43
N LYS A 5 -8.31 -13.08 0.30
CA LYS A 5 -8.46 -11.76 -0.37
C LYS A 5 -7.62 -10.68 0.32
N ALA A 6 -7.63 -10.64 1.64
CA ALA A 6 -6.81 -9.72 2.42
C ALA A 6 -5.32 -9.99 2.21
N GLY A 7 -4.92 -11.25 2.24
CA GLY A 7 -3.53 -11.66 2.03
C GLY A 7 -3.00 -11.31 0.63
N PHE A 8 -3.82 -11.47 -0.40
CA PHE A 8 -3.48 -11.05 -1.77
C PHE A 8 -3.20 -9.53 -1.86
N LEU A 9 -4.04 -8.71 -1.22
CA LEU A 9 -3.87 -7.26 -1.22
C LEU A 9 -2.62 -6.85 -0.43
N GLN A 10 -2.38 -7.46 0.73
CA GLN A 10 -1.18 -7.24 1.54
C GLN A 10 0.09 -7.61 0.77
N ALA A 11 0.08 -8.75 0.07
CA ALA A 11 1.19 -9.17 -0.78
C ALA A 11 1.43 -8.15 -1.91
N THR A 12 0.37 -7.68 -2.57
CA THR A 12 0.47 -6.68 -3.65
C THR A 12 1.15 -5.39 -3.15
N VAL A 13 0.75 -4.87 -1.98
CA VAL A 13 1.38 -3.69 -1.38
C VAL A 13 2.86 -3.95 -1.05
N ALA A 14 3.17 -5.10 -0.44
CA ALA A 14 4.54 -5.46 -0.10
C ALA A 14 5.45 -5.57 -1.34
N PHE A 15 4.94 -6.14 -2.43
CA PHE A 15 5.65 -6.23 -3.71
C PHE A 15 5.89 -4.84 -4.33
N GLY A 16 4.90 -3.95 -4.28
CA GLY A 16 5.04 -2.57 -4.75
C GLY A 16 6.12 -1.80 -3.98
N MET A 17 6.13 -1.89 -2.65
CA MET A 17 7.13 -1.21 -1.81
C MET A 17 8.55 -1.79 -1.94
N ALA A 18 8.68 -3.05 -2.37
CA ALA A 18 9.98 -3.68 -2.58
C ALA A 18 10.73 -3.11 -3.80
N ARG A 19 10.01 -2.52 -4.77
CA ARG A 19 10.56 -1.94 -6.01
C ARG A 19 11.32 -0.63 -5.74
N PRO A 20 12.65 -0.58 -5.88
CA PRO A 20 13.43 0.62 -5.52
C PRO A 20 13.07 1.86 -6.35
N ASP A 21 12.69 1.67 -7.60
CA ASP A 21 12.26 2.69 -8.56
C ASP A 21 10.88 3.27 -8.26
N LEU A 22 10.04 2.55 -7.52
CA LEU A 22 8.66 2.95 -7.21
C LEU A 22 8.43 3.19 -5.71
N ARG A 23 9.34 2.77 -4.84
CA ARG A 23 9.15 2.73 -3.39
C ARG A 23 8.74 4.07 -2.82
N ASP A 24 9.45 5.13 -3.17
CA ASP A 24 9.27 6.44 -2.55
C ASP A 24 7.93 7.05 -2.97
N GLU A 25 7.62 7.04 -4.27
CA GLU A 25 6.35 7.52 -4.82
C GLU A 25 5.17 6.70 -4.27
N PHE A 26 5.28 5.37 -4.27
CA PHE A 26 4.21 4.49 -3.82
C PHE A 26 3.97 4.61 -2.30
N THR A 27 5.02 4.77 -1.51
CA THR A 27 4.90 5.00 -0.06
C THR A 27 4.20 6.33 0.22
N ALA A 28 4.56 7.39 -0.52
CA ALA A 28 3.91 8.69 -0.38
C ALA A 28 2.40 8.62 -0.71
N TYR A 29 2.05 7.94 -1.80
CA TYR A 29 0.64 7.72 -2.18
C TYR A 29 -0.16 6.98 -1.09
N LEU A 30 0.41 5.91 -0.51
CA LEU A 30 -0.25 5.15 0.55
C LEU A 30 -0.48 6.02 1.80
N HIS A 31 0.51 6.82 2.19
CA HIS A 31 0.37 7.73 3.32
C HIS A 31 -0.71 8.79 3.10
N ASP A 32 -0.75 9.42 1.91
CA ASP A 32 -1.78 10.41 1.59
C ASP A 32 -3.18 9.79 1.59
N THR A 33 -3.34 8.63 0.98
CA THR A 33 -4.63 7.90 0.94
C THR A 33 -5.15 7.61 2.36
N ILE A 34 -4.28 7.16 3.27
CA ILE A 34 -4.66 6.88 4.66
C ILE A 34 -4.96 8.19 5.42
N ALA A 35 -4.20 9.25 5.17
CA ALA A 35 -4.44 10.55 5.80
C ALA A 35 -5.80 11.13 5.38
N GLN A 36 -6.16 11.03 4.10
CA GLN A 36 -7.47 11.43 3.57
C GLN A 36 -8.61 10.64 4.22
N GLN A 37 -8.45 9.31 4.34
CA GLN A 37 -9.44 8.49 5.04
C GLN A 37 -9.64 8.93 6.49
N LYS A 38 -8.54 9.21 7.21
CA LYS A 38 -8.61 9.70 8.60
C LYS A 38 -9.26 11.08 8.73
N ALA A 39 -9.06 11.96 7.75
CA ALA A 39 -9.67 13.30 7.76
C ALA A 39 -11.19 13.27 7.46
N ALA A 40 -11.68 12.20 6.84
CA ALA A 40 -13.09 11.99 6.52
C ALA A 40 -13.88 11.25 7.62
N GLN A 41 -13.22 10.81 8.69
CA GLN A 41 -13.81 10.15 9.88
C GLN A 41 -14.10 11.17 10.98
#